data_AF-A0A950MTG5-F1
#
_entry.id   AF-A0A950MTG5-F1
#
_cell.length_a   1.000
_cell.length_b   1.000
_cell.length_c   1.000
_cell.angle_alpha   90.00
_cell.angle_beta   90.00
_cell.angle_gamma   90.00
#
_symmetry.space_group_name_H-M   'P 1'
#
loop_
_entity.id
_entity.type
_entity.pdbx_description
1 polymer ?
#
loop_
_entity_poly.entity_id
_entity_poly.type
_entity_poly.pdbx_seq_one_letter_code
_entity_poly.pdbx_strand_id
1 'polypeptide(L)'
;MSAPGRVGRQRRPLERERIIADALVDFASELRLTDATELMSMIQNEQAANLADLVNSSTELFFKSGTLRYALSASFRAPWDATPTVEIDLEFRHAAVCAFFRLKIGQRRAGVEIRDILFEEQGLDDLAKAERLFRAFETARV
;
A
#
# COMPACT_ATOMS: atom_id res chain seq x y z
N MET A 1 8.40 -35.31 -30.87
CA MET A 1 8.47 -35.16 -29.40
C MET A 1 8.36 -33.68 -29.08
N SER A 2 7.19 -33.26 -28.61
CA SER A 2 6.84 -31.86 -28.33
C SER A 2 7.47 -31.38 -27.03
N ALA A 3 7.98 -30.13 -27.04
CA ALA A 3 8.43 -29.44 -25.84
C ALA A 3 7.25 -29.14 -24.90
N PRO A 4 7.40 -29.23 -23.57
CA PRO A 4 6.35 -28.86 -22.64
C PRO A 4 6.17 -27.34 -22.63
N GLY A 5 4.90 -26.95 -22.65
CA GLY A 5 4.42 -25.59 -22.86
C GLY A 5 4.87 -24.58 -21.81
N ARG A 6 4.94 -23.33 -22.28
CA ARG A 6 5.06 -22.12 -21.46
C ARG A 6 3.88 -22.05 -20.48
N VAL A 7 4.13 -22.39 -19.22
CA VAL A 7 3.23 -22.03 -18.11
C VAL A 7 3.20 -20.50 -18.02
N GLY A 8 2.00 -19.92 -18.06
CA GLY A 8 1.74 -18.49 -18.22
C GLY A 8 2.50 -17.64 -17.19
N ARG A 9 3.36 -16.74 -17.69
CA ARG A 9 4.08 -15.76 -16.88
C ARG A 9 3.07 -14.82 -16.21
N GLN A 10 3.03 -14.85 -14.88
CA GLN A 10 2.37 -13.90 -13.98
C GLN A 10 2.52 -12.44 -14.45
N ARG A 11 1.49 -11.88 -15.10
CA ARG A 11 1.43 -10.47 -15.51
C ARG A 11 0.07 -9.85 -15.16
N ARG A 12 -0.31 -9.92 -13.88
CA ARG A 12 -1.45 -9.15 -13.33
C ARG A 12 -1.19 -8.37 -12.01
N PRO A 13 0.06 -8.20 -11.49
CA PRO A 13 0.30 -7.26 -10.37
C PRO A 13 -0.22 -5.85 -10.68
N LEU A 14 -0.05 -5.39 -11.92
CA LEU A 14 -0.32 -4.02 -12.35
C LEU A 14 -1.79 -3.58 -12.15
N GLU A 15 -2.76 -4.47 -12.33
CA GLU A 15 -4.18 -4.12 -12.14
C GLU A 15 -4.52 -3.93 -10.67
N ARG A 16 -4.03 -4.83 -9.80
CA ARG A 16 -4.26 -4.76 -8.35
C ARG A 16 -3.47 -3.62 -7.71
N GLU A 17 -2.23 -3.40 -8.15
CA GLU A 17 -1.43 -2.23 -7.75
C GLU A 17 -2.14 -0.95 -8.11
N ARG A 18 -2.77 -0.88 -9.29
CA ARG A 18 -3.57 0.28 -9.70
C ARG A 18 -4.80 0.47 -8.82
N ILE A 19 -5.55 -0.59 -8.50
CA ILE A 19 -6.69 -0.52 -7.58
C ILE A 19 -6.28 0.08 -6.24
N ILE A 20 -5.19 -0.43 -5.64
CA ILE A 20 -4.69 0.07 -4.36
C ILE A 20 -4.16 1.50 -4.50
N ALA A 21 -3.40 1.81 -5.56
CA ALA A 21 -2.84 3.13 -5.79
C ALA A 21 -3.94 4.20 -5.95
N ASP A 22 -4.98 3.90 -6.74
CA ASP A 22 -6.11 4.79 -6.96
C ASP A 22 -6.89 5.01 -5.65
N ALA A 23 -7.07 3.98 -4.83
CA ALA A 23 -7.71 4.09 -3.52
C ALA A 23 -6.92 4.94 -2.51
N LEU A 24 -5.59 5.00 -2.62
CA LEU A 24 -4.71 5.68 -1.68
C LEU A 24 -4.30 7.10 -2.10
N VAL A 25 -4.84 7.65 -3.19
CA VAL A 25 -4.45 8.98 -3.69
C VAL A 25 -4.63 10.07 -2.62
N ASP A 26 -5.78 10.09 -1.95
CA ASP A 26 -6.09 11.11 -0.94
C ASP A 26 -5.25 10.90 0.32
N PHE A 27 -5.18 9.67 0.82
CA PHE A 27 -4.32 9.28 1.95
C PHE A 27 -2.85 9.65 1.72
N ALA A 28 -2.30 9.33 0.54
CA ALA A 28 -0.92 9.65 0.20
C ALA A 28 -0.69 11.16 0.03
N SER A 29 -1.74 11.91 -0.31
CA SER A 29 -1.67 13.38 -0.41
C SER A 29 -1.70 14.02 0.97
N GLU A 30 -2.53 13.52 1.88
CA GLU A 30 -2.55 13.93 3.28
C GLU A 30 -1.22 13.64 3.97
N LEU A 31 -0.71 12.41 3.82
CA LEU A 31 0.55 12.01 4.44
C LEU A 31 1.75 12.87 3.94
N ARG A 32 1.68 13.38 2.71
CA ARG A 32 2.67 14.33 2.13
C ARG A 32 2.62 15.73 2.73
N LEU A 33 1.60 16.08 3.51
CA LEU A 33 1.59 17.33 4.27
C LEU A 33 2.62 17.29 5.42
N THR A 34 3.03 16.09 5.84
CA THR A 34 4.14 15.91 6.78
C THR A 34 5.48 16.18 6.09
N ASP A 35 6.37 16.93 6.75
CA ASP A 35 7.71 17.20 6.23
C ASP A 35 8.48 15.89 5.99
N ALA A 36 9.11 15.76 4.82
CA ALA A 36 9.86 14.56 4.48
C ALA A 36 11.04 14.31 5.44
N THR A 37 11.65 15.37 5.96
CA THR A 37 12.72 15.31 6.97
C THR A 37 12.20 14.74 8.29
N GLU A 38 10.97 15.10 8.67
CA GLU A 38 10.32 14.56 9.86
C GLU A 38 10.02 13.06 9.70
N LEU A 39 9.48 12.66 8.55
CA LEU A 39 9.27 11.24 8.22
C LEU A 39 10.59 10.45 8.28
N MET A 40 11.66 10.99 7.70
CA MET A 40 12.98 10.36 7.73
C MET A 40 13.55 10.29 9.15
N SER A 41 13.37 11.33 9.96
CA SER A 41 13.80 11.37 11.36
C SER A 41 13.09 10.29 12.18
N MET A 42 11.77 10.15 12.04
CA MET A 42 11.01 9.08 12.73
C MET A 42 11.51 7.69 12.34
N ILE A 43 11.85 7.47 11.06
CA ILE A 43 12.39 6.19 10.58
C ILE A 43 13.80 5.94 11.15
N GLN A 44 14.70 6.92 11.10
CA GLN A 44 16.08 6.77 11.61
C GLN A 44 16.13 6.53 13.12
N ASN A 45 15.20 7.14 13.86
CA ASN A 45 15.10 7.02 15.31
C ASN A 45 14.18 5.86 15.76
N GLU A 46 13.77 4.98 14.83
CA GLU A 46 12.94 3.79 15.11
C GLU A 46 11.62 4.09 15.84
N GLN A 47 11.02 5.25 15.56
CA GLN A 47 9.80 5.74 16.22
C GLN A 47 8.54 5.10 15.61
N ALA A 48 8.44 3.77 15.68
CA ALA A 48 7.34 3.00 15.08
C ALA A 48 5.96 3.39 15.61
N ALA A 49 5.84 3.76 16.89
CA ALA A 49 4.59 4.22 17.49
C ALA A 49 4.13 5.56 16.86
N ASN A 50 5.05 6.52 16.71
CA ASN A 50 4.74 7.82 16.09
C ASN A 50 4.33 7.65 14.62
N LEU A 51 5.00 6.76 13.86
CA LEU A 51 4.59 6.42 12.50
C LEU A 51 3.21 5.75 12.45
N ALA A 52 2.91 4.87 13.40
CA ALA A 52 1.59 4.24 13.50
C ALA A 52 0.50 5.28 13.77
N ASP A 53 0.74 6.22 14.69
CA ASP A 53 -0.21 7.29 15.03
C ASP A 53 -0.40 8.28 13.86
N LEU A 54 0.67 8.61 13.14
CA LEU A 54 0.59 9.44 11.93
C LEU A 54 -0.22 8.74 10.82
N VAL A 55 0.06 7.46 10.56
CA VAL A 55 -0.68 6.69 9.56
C VAL A 55 -2.15 6.56 9.98
N ASN A 56 -2.43 6.30 11.26
CA ASN A 56 -3.81 6.17 11.75
C ASN A 56 -4.59 7.48 11.60
N SER A 57 -4.03 8.61 12.05
CA SER A 57 -4.69 9.92 11.93
C SER A 57 -4.91 10.33 10.47
N SER A 58 -3.94 10.07 9.58
CA SER A 58 -4.10 10.31 8.13
C SER A 58 -5.15 9.40 7.49
N THR A 59 -5.36 8.19 8.04
CA THR A 59 -6.32 7.21 7.53
C THR A 59 -7.76 7.57 7.89
N GLU A 60 -7.98 8.12 9.09
CA GLU A 60 -9.32 8.42 9.64
C GLU A 60 -10.14 9.41 8.78
N LEU A 61 -9.48 10.21 7.93
CA LEU A 61 -10.14 11.13 7.01
C LEU A 61 -10.78 10.44 5.80
N PHE A 62 -10.32 9.25 5.42
CA PHE A 62 -10.68 8.62 4.13
C PHE A 62 -11.19 7.19 4.26
N PHE A 63 -10.87 6.51 5.37
CA PHE A 63 -11.22 5.13 5.61
C PHE A 63 -11.80 4.92 7.00
N LYS A 64 -12.67 3.91 7.12
CA LYS A 64 -13.19 3.42 8.40
C LYS A 64 -12.03 3.01 9.31
N SER A 65 -12.16 3.34 10.58
CA SER A 65 -11.12 3.07 11.58
C SER A 65 -10.63 1.62 11.54
N GLY A 66 -9.31 1.45 11.58
CA GLY A 66 -8.63 0.15 11.62
C GLY A 66 -8.53 -0.61 10.30
N THR A 67 -9.08 -0.09 9.19
CA THR A 67 -9.04 -0.78 7.89
C THR A 67 -7.70 -0.65 7.17
N LEU A 68 -6.95 0.43 7.38
CA LEU A 68 -5.59 0.63 6.87
C LEU A 68 -4.66 0.98 8.04
N ARG A 69 -3.54 0.28 8.17
CA ARG A 69 -2.63 0.38 9.33
C ARG A 69 -1.17 0.34 8.91
N TYR A 70 -0.31 0.93 9.73
CA TYR A 70 1.14 0.78 9.60
C TYR A 70 1.56 -0.66 9.92
N ALA A 71 2.33 -1.29 9.03
CA ALA A 71 2.79 -2.68 9.14
C ALA A 71 4.19 -2.81 9.80
N LEU A 72 4.56 -1.86 10.67
CA LEU A 72 5.80 -1.87 11.46
C LEU A 72 7.10 -1.92 10.65
N SER A 73 7.07 -1.51 9.37
CA SER A 73 8.27 -1.36 8.56
C SER A 73 8.22 -0.12 7.70
N ALA A 74 9.26 0.71 7.78
CA ALA A 74 9.44 1.88 6.94
C ALA A 74 10.92 2.06 6.62
N SER A 75 11.21 2.70 5.49
CA SER A 75 12.57 3.04 5.06
C SER A 75 12.54 4.30 4.21
N PHE A 76 13.70 4.84 3.85
CA PHE A 76 13.77 5.95 2.91
C PHE A 76 15.00 5.82 2.02
N ARG A 77 14.97 6.51 0.87
CA ARG A 77 16.13 6.75 0.02
C ARG A 77 16.35 8.25 -0.09
N ALA A 78 17.53 8.72 0.27
CA ALA A 78 17.94 10.13 0.19
C ALA A 78 19.29 10.24 -0.55
N PRO A 79 19.31 10.06 -1.89
CA PRO A 79 20.52 10.25 -2.69
C PRO A 79 20.89 11.75 -2.76
N TRP A 80 22.15 12.04 -3.04
CA TRP A 80 22.67 13.42 -3.13
C TRP A 80 22.08 14.24 -4.28
N ASP A 81 21.70 13.57 -5.37
CA ASP A 81 21.34 14.16 -6.66
C ASP A 81 19.86 13.98 -7.03
N ALA A 82 19.02 13.48 -6.11
CA ALA A 82 17.60 13.32 -6.34
C ALA A 82 16.75 13.56 -5.09
N THR A 83 15.46 13.83 -5.32
CA THR A 83 14.48 14.03 -4.25
C THR A 83 14.34 12.78 -3.38
N PRO A 84 14.30 12.93 -2.04
CA PRO A 84 14.13 11.80 -1.15
C PRO A 84 12.78 11.11 -1.39
N THR A 85 12.76 9.79 -1.15
CA THR A 85 11.56 8.96 -1.18
C THR A 85 11.43 8.25 0.15
N VAL A 86 10.24 8.30 0.76
CA VAL A 86 9.89 7.54 1.96
C VAL A 86 9.09 6.31 1.53
N GLU A 87 9.34 5.17 2.15
CA GLU A 87 8.63 3.93 1.92
C GLU A 87 8.02 3.44 3.23
N ILE A 88 6.71 3.18 3.25
CA ILE A 88 5.98 2.74 4.43
C ILE A 88 5.21 1.47 4.06
N ASP A 89 5.45 0.38 4.79
CA ASP A 89 4.67 -0.84 4.64
C ASP A 89 3.34 -0.68 5.39
N LEU A 90 2.26 -1.00 4.68
CA LEU A 90 0.89 -0.86 5.12
C LEU A 90 0.17 -2.20 5.05
N GLU A 91 -0.76 -2.36 5.97
CA GLU A 91 -1.68 -3.48 6.04
C GLU A 91 -3.11 -2.95 5.87
N PHE A 92 -3.81 -3.49 4.88
CA PHE A 92 -5.24 -3.26 4.68
C PHE A 92 -6.03 -4.51 5.07
N ARG A 93 -7.08 -4.35 5.87
CA ARG A 93 -8.00 -5.42 6.28
C ARG A 93 -9.44 -4.94 6.22
N HIS A 94 -10.19 -5.47 5.27
CA HIS A 94 -11.63 -5.21 5.18
C HIS A 94 -12.33 -6.24 4.30
N ALA A 95 -13.60 -6.53 4.58
CA ALA A 95 -14.47 -7.36 3.73
C ALA A 95 -13.84 -8.69 3.26
N ALA A 96 -13.19 -9.43 4.16
CA ALA A 96 -12.51 -10.70 3.91
C ALA A 96 -11.30 -10.63 2.94
N VAL A 97 -10.73 -9.43 2.77
CA VAL A 97 -9.49 -9.17 2.04
C VAL A 97 -8.45 -8.62 3.00
N CYS A 98 -7.25 -9.19 2.96
CA CYS A 98 -6.07 -8.67 3.64
C CYS A 98 -4.97 -8.39 2.62
N ALA A 99 -4.50 -7.15 2.52
CA ALA A 99 -3.43 -6.79 1.60
C ALA A 99 -2.25 -6.19 2.36
N PHE A 100 -1.06 -6.69 2.07
CA PHE A 100 0.21 -6.14 2.54
C PHE A 100 0.91 -5.50 1.36
N PHE A 101 1.25 -4.22 1.47
CA PHE A 101 1.87 -3.50 0.38
C PHE A 101 2.72 -2.35 0.89
N ARG A 102 3.67 -1.93 0.07
CA ARG A 102 4.53 -0.80 0.34
C ARG A 102 4.01 0.43 -0.39
N LEU A 103 3.74 1.49 0.35
CA LEU A 103 3.52 2.82 -0.20
C LEU A 103 4.86 3.54 -0.32
N LYS A 104 5.22 3.94 -1.54
CA LYS A 104 6.40 4.78 -1.83
C LYS A 104 5.93 6.20 -2.07
N ILE A 105 6.46 7.16 -1.32
CA ILE A 105 6.06 8.57 -1.35
C ILE A 105 7.28 9.40 -1.73
N GLY A 106 7.19 10.10 -2.87
CA GLY A 106 8.11 11.17 -3.24
C GLY A 106 7.38 12.51 -3.31
N GLN A 107 8.09 13.57 -3.71
CA GLN A 107 7.56 14.93 -3.71
C GLN A 107 6.28 15.13 -4.54
N ARG A 108 6.11 14.39 -5.66
CA ARG A 108 4.94 14.54 -6.55
C ARG A 108 4.27 13.24 -6.96
N ARG A 109 4.81 12.11 -6.51
CA ARG A 109 4.36 10.79 -6.95
C ARG A 109 4.24 9.87 -5.74
N ALA A 110 3.21 9.04 -5.76
CA ALA A 110 3.13 7.86 -4.92
C ALA A 110 3.16 6.62 -5.81
N GLY A 111 3.70 5.53 -5.29
CA GLY A 111 3.67 4.22 -5.93
C GLY A 111 3.29 3.17 -4.91
N VAL A 112 2.65 2.11 -5.38
CA VAL A 112 2.30 0.94 -4.58
C VAL A 112 3.07 -0.25 -5.09
N GLU A 113 3.68 -1.02 -4.19
CA GLU A 113 4.29 -2.31 -4.48
C GLU A 113 3.62 -3.36 -3.60
N ILE A 114 2.85 -4.27 -4.22
CA ILE A 114 2.17 -5.34 -3.47
C ILE A 114 3.22 -6.33 -2.94
N ARG A 115 3.12 -6.66 -1.64
CA ARG A 115 3.88 -7.74 -1.01
C ARG A 115 3.08 -9.03 -1.04
N ASP A 116 1.82 -8.98 -0.60
CA ASP A 116 0.91 -10.13 -0.64
C ASP A 116 -0.54 -9.67 -0.56
N ILE A 117 -1.47 -10.51 -1.06
CA ILE A 117 -2.92 -10.32 -0.88
C ILE A 117 -3.55 -11.67 -0.57
N LEU A 118 -4.22 -11.73 0.58
CA LEU A 118 -4.97 -12.87 1.06
C LEU A 118 -6.46 -12.62 0.86
N PHE A 119 -7.12 -13.59 0.25
CA PHE A 119 -8.57 -13.67 0.13
C PHE A 119 -9.04 -14.86 0.96
N GLU A 120 -10.08 -14.68 1.77
CA GLU A 120 -10.65 -15.77 2.56
C GLU A 120 -11.23 -16.88 1.65
N GLU A 121 -11.93 -16.47 0.58
CA GLU A 121 -12.46 -17.38 -0.43
C GLU A 121 -11.35 -17.97 -1.30
N GLN A 122 -11.38 -19.30 -1.43
CA GLN A 122 -10.42 -20.07 -2.21
C GLN A 122 -10.90 -20.27 -3.64
N GLY A 123 -9.96 -20.51 -4.56
CA GLY A 123 -10.30 -20.84 -5.96
C GLY A 123 -10.74 -19.65 -6.82
N LEU A 124 -10.69 -18.43 -6.29
CA LEU A 124 -10.97 -17.22 -7.06
C LEU A 124 -10.01 -17.09 -8.25
N ASP A 125 -10.60 -16.85 -9.41
CA ASP A 125 -9.84 -16.43 -10.59
C ASP A 125 -9.31 -15.00 -10.42
N ASP A 126 -8.50 -14.56 -11.38
CA ASP A 126 -7.84 -13.26 -11.28
C ASP A 126 -8.81 -12.06 -11.39
N LEU A 127 -9.93 -12.21 -12.10
CA LEU A 127 -10.94 -11.16 -12.26
C LEU A 127 -11.74 -11.00 -10.97
N ALA A 128 -12.19 -12.11 -10.39
CA ALA A 128 -12.91 -12.13 -9.12
C ALA A 128 -12.04 -11.59 -7.97
N LYS A 129 -10.73 -11.89 -7.96
CA LYS A 129 -9.77 -11.28 -7.02
C LYS A 129 -9.69 -9.77 -7.17
N ALA A 130 -9.60 -9.26 -8.39
CA ALA A 130 -9.53 -7.81 -8.66
C ALA A 130 -10.83 -7.12 -8.22
N GLU A 131 -11.99 -7.67 -8.58
CA GLU A 131 -13.29 -7.14 -8.17
C GLU A 131 -13.45 -7.14 -6.64
N ARG A 132 -13.05 -8.23 -5.97
CA ARG A 132 -13.15 -8.33 -4.51
C ARG A 132 -12.25 -7.32 -3.81
N LEU A 133 -11.03 -7.14 -4.30
CA LEU A 133 -10.09 -6.12 -3.82
C LEU A 133 -10.66 -4.71 -3.99
N PHE A 134 -11.13 -4.39 -5.20
CA PHE A 134 -11.73 -3.09 -5.50
C PHE A 134 -12.91 -2.79 -4.58
N ARG A 135 -13.87 -3.73 -4.48
CA ARG A 135 -15.03 -3.59 -3.59
C ARG A 135 -14.61 -3.43 -2.13
N ALA A 136 -13.59 -4.14 -1.66
CA ALA A 136 -13.12 -4.02 -0.29
C ALA A 136 -12.60 -2.59 0.01
N PHE A 137 -11.82 -2.00 -0.89
CA PHE A 137 -11.37 -0.60 -0.73
C PHE A 137 -12.53 0.38 -0.79
N GLU A 138 -13.46 0.21 -1.75
CA GLU A 138 -14.63 1.08 -1.87
C GLU A 138 -15.52 1.06 -0.62
N THR A 139 -15.82 -0.13 -0.08
CA THR A 139 -16.66 -0.24 1.12
C THR A 139 -15.94 0.14 2.40
N ALA A 140 -14.61 0.28 2.37
CA ALA A 140 -13.83 0.74 3.51
C ALA A 140 -13.83 2.28 3.65
N ARG A 141 -14.24 3.05 2.63
CA ARG A 141 -14.26 4.51 2.68
C ARG A 141 -15.35 5.07 3.61
N VAL A 142 -15.16 6.30 4.09
CA VAL A 142 -16.13 7.08 4.90
C VAL A 142 -16.90 8.08 4.05
#